data_AF-B4SJE3-F1
#
_entry.id   AF-B4SJE3-F1
#
_cell.length_a   1.000
_cell.length_b   1.000
_cell.length_c   1.000
_cell.angle_alpha   90.00
_cell.angle_beta   90.00
_cell.angle_gamma   90.00
#
_symmetry.space_group_name_H-M   'P 1'
#
loop_
_entity.id
_entity.type
_entity.pdbx_description
1 polymer ?
#
loop_
_entity_poly.entity_id
_entity_poly.type
_entity_poly.pdbx_seq_one_letter_code
_entity_poly.pdbx_strand_id
1 'polypeptide(L)'
;MTELKPPSPAMLDRYQGDDVQPLYTGRVRVSGGQAQHGRASGVVRSDDGALAVDLRLPPELGGRGGGSNPEQLLAASYAGCFHGAMVLVAARAGLLLHNPSVEVEVTFARDPADGLYLLSAEIVVHLPGMDANVACELVRNTERVCPYAKMFHRGISHVVHVRVGPQGAPL
;
A
#
# COMPACT_ATOMS: atom_id res chain seq x y z
N MET A 1 11.33 25.36 -8.52
CA MET A 1 10.78 24.04 -8.16
C MET A 1 9.31 24.07 -8.51
N THR A 2 8.82 23.13 -9.32
CA THR A 2 7.39 23.05 -9.67
C THR A 2 6.58 22.73 -8.42
N GLU A 3 5.48 23.44 -8.21
CA GLU A 3 4.55 23.20 -7.10
C GLU A 3 3.93 21.79 -7.23
N LEU A 4 3.97 21.01 -6.14
CA LEU A 4 3.34 19.70 -6.09
C LEU A 4 1.82 19.86 -5.95
N LYS A 5 1.06 19.21 -6.83
CA LYS A 5 -0.40 19.30 -6.85
C LYS A 5 -1.03 17.91 -6.76
N PRO A 6 -2.18 17.77 -6.08
CA PRO A 6 -2.92 16.52 -6.10
C PRO A 6 -3.39 16.18 -7.53
N PRO A 7 -3.63 14.90 -7.84
CA PRO A 7 -4.23 14.51 -9.10
C PRO A 7 -5.61 15.13 -9.29
N SER A 8 -6.03 15.28 -10.55
CA SER A 8 -7.37 15.78 -10.87
C SER A 8 -8.46 14.81 -10.38
N PRO A 9 -9.60 15.32 -9.86
CA PRO A 9 -10.79 14.51 -9.60
C PRO A 9 -11.29 13.71 -10.81
N ALA A 10 -10.91 14.08 -12.04
CA ALA A 10 -11.18 13.31 -13.26
C ALA A 10 -10.59 11.88 -13.22
N MET A 11 -9.59 11.61 -12.37
CA MET A 11 -9.08 10.25 -12.12
C MET A 11 -10.15 9.27 -11.60
N LEU A 12 -11.25 9.78 -11.05
CA LEU A 12 -12.41 8.99 -10.63
C LEU A 12 -13.46 8.80 -11.74
N ASP A 13 -13.21 9.32 -12.95
CA ASP A 13 -14.08 9.09 -14.09
C ASP A 13 -14.03 7.61 -14.49
N ARG A 14 -15.18 7.08 -14.89
CA ARG A 14 -15.27 5.68 -15.28
C ARG A 14 -14.50 5.48 -16.58
N TYR A 15 -13.54 4.55 -16.55
CA TYR A 15 -12.91 4.04 -17.75
C TYR A 15 -13.93 3.27 -18.61
N GLN A 16 -13.93 3.52 -19.92
CA GLN A 16 -14.89 2.94 -20.88
C GLN A 16 -14.23 2.03 -21.93
N GLY A 17 -13.02 1.52 -21.68
CA GLY A 17 -12.37 0.59 -22.61
C GLY A 17 -12.69 -0.87 -22.32
N ASP A 18 -12.48 -1.70 -23.33
CA ASP A 18 -12.78 -3.13 -23.30
C ASP A 18 -11.70 -3.95 -22.56
N ASP A 19 -10.47 -3.44 -22.48
CA ASP A 19 -9.31 -4.09 -21.86
C ASP A 19 -8.78 -3.30 -20.66
N VAL A 20 -8.00 -3.98 -19.80
CA VAL A 20 -7.27 -3.29 -18.73
C VAL A 20 -6.22 -2.36 -19.34
N GLN A 21 -6.33 -1.06 -19.07
CA GLN A 21 -5.31 -0.07 -19.43
C GLN A 21 -4.29 0.11 -18.28
N PRO A 22 -3.01 -0.30 -18.44
CA PRO A 22 -1.99 -0.02 -17.45
C PRO A 22 -1.68 1.49 -17.42
N LEU A 23 -1.86 2.12 -16.27
CA LEU A 23 -1.53 3.54 -16.08
C LEU A 23 -0.10 3.75 -15.56
N TYR A 24 0.37 2.82 -14.73
CA TYR A 24 1.68 2.89 -14.10
C TYR A 24 2.11 1.50 -13.62
N THR A 25 3.42 1.25 -13.59
CA THR A 25 4.01 0.05 -12.98
C THR A 25 5.22 0.46 -12.16
N GLY A 26 5.12 0.32 -10.83
CA GLY A 26 6.27 0.45 -9.94
C GLY A 26 7.06 -0.86 -9.89
N ARG A 27 8.38 -0.78 -9.90
CA ARG A 27 9.25 -1.95 -9.77
C ARG A 27 10.15 -1.83 -8.56
N VAL A 28 10.16 -2.88 -7.75
CA VAL A 28 10.98 -2.99 -6.54
C VAL A 28 11.67 -4.34 -6.53
N ARG A 29 12.94 -4.35 -6.14
CA ARG A 29 13.72 -5.55 -5.88
C ARG A 29 14.07 -5.63 -4.41
N VAL A 30 13.94 -6.82 -3.83
CA VAL A 30 14.44 -7.14 -2.49
C VAL A 30 15.54 -8.19 -2.60
N SER A 31 16.69 -7.92 -1.98
CA SER A 31 17.74 -8.93 -1.79
C SER A 31 17.78 -9.37 -0.32
N GLY A 32 18.39 -10.52 -0.01
CA GLY A 32 18.41 -11.08 1.34
C GLY A 32 19.33 -10.37 2.35
N GLY A 33 20.21 -9.46 1.88
CA GLY A 33 21.21 -8.79 2.72
C GLY A 33 22.13 -9.76 3.46
N GLN A 34 22.57 -9.39 4.67
CA GLN A 34 23.60 -10.11 5.43
C GLN A 34 23.20 -11.56 5.76
N ALA A 35 21.96 -11.79 6.18
CA ALA A 35 21.42 -13.10 6.53
C ALA A 35 20.89 -13.89 5.32
N GLN A 36 21.04 -13.37 4.09
CA GLN A 36 20.48 -13.97 2.87
C GLN A 36 18.97 -14.26 2.97
N HIS A 37 18.25 -13.49 3.78
CA HIS A 37 16.83 -13.68 4.08
C HIS A 37 16.11 -12.34 4.15
N GLY A 38 15.10 -12.15 3.28
CA GLY A 38 14.43 -10.86 3.07
C GLY A 38 13.84 -10.24 4.34
N ARG A 39 13.08 -11.01 5.14
CA ARG A 39 12.51 -10.50 6.40
C ARG A 39 13.57 -10.24 7.48
N ALA A 40 14.68 -10.96 7.46
CA ALA A 40 15.68 -10.88 8.53
C ALA A 40 16.62 -9.69 8.33
N SER A 41 17.09 -9.50 7.10
CA SER A 41 18.08 -8.46 6.78
C SER A 41 17.97 -7.90 5.37
N GLY A 42 16.81 -8.02 4.73
CA GLY A 42 16.67 -7.69 3.31
C GLY A 42 16.91 -6.22 2.99
N VAL A 43 17.22 -5.95 1.73
CA VAL A 43 17.45 -4.59 1.22
C VAL A 43 16.46 -4.34 0.09
N VAL A 44 15.54 -3.39 0.30
CA VAL A 44 14.50 -2.97 -0.66
C VAL A 44 15.04 -1.83 -1.50
N ARG A 45 14.94 -1.93 -2.84
CA ARG A 45 15.26 -0.85 -3.78
C ARG A 45 14.27 -0.78 -4.92
N SER A 46 13.69 0.39 -5.18
CA SER A 46 12.95 0.69 -6.42
C SER A 46 13.90 0.91 -7.60
N ASP A 47 13.39 0.75 -8.83
CA ASP A 47 14.16 0.97 -10.06
C ASP A 47 14.54 2.44 -10.28
N ASP A 48 13.74 3.37 -9.77
CA ASP A 48 14.03 4.81 -9.73
C ASP A 48 14.87 5.25 -8.51
N GLY A 49 15.13 4.35 -7.56
CA GLY A 49 15.88 4.61 -6.33
C GLY A 49 15.15 5.44 -5.27
N ALA A 50 13.90 5.87 -5.50
CA ALA A 50 13.13 6.67 -4.54
C ALA A 50 12.74 5.90 -3.28
N LEU A 51 12.54 4.58 -3.37
CA LEU A 51 12.33 3.69 -2.24
C LEU A 51 13.62 2.89 -1.97
N ALA A 52 14.27 3.19 -0.84
CA ALA A 52 15.45 2.46 -0.36
C ALA A 52 15.34 2.23 1.16
N VAL A 53 15.07 0.99 1.56
CA VAL A 53 14.80 0.63 2.96
C VAL A 53 15.48 -0.68 3.34
N ASP A 54 16.08 -0.73 4.52
CA ASP A 54 16.58 -1.96 5.13
C ASP A 54 15.47 -2.64 5.93
N LEU A 55 15.26 -3.93 5.65
CA LEU A 55 14.35 -4.79 6.39
C LEU A 55 15.07 -5.40 7.58
N ARG A 56 14.37 -5.45 8.73
CA ARG A 56 14.82 -6.14 9.93
C ARG A 56 13.66 -6.90 10.54
N LEU A 57 13.96 -8.10 11.03
CA LEU A 57 12.98 -8.86 11.79
C LEU A 57 12.66 -8.08 13.08
N PRO A 58 11.36 -7.86 13.40
CA PRO A 58 10.98 -7.12 14.58
C PRO A 58 11.26 -7.94 15.87
N PRO A 59 11.42 -7.27 17.03
CA PRO A 59 11.68 -7.94 18.31
C PRO A 59 10.66 -9.02 18.66
N GLU A 60 9.39 -8.80 18.35
CA GLU A 60 8.26 -9.70 18.60
C GLU A 60 8.40 -11.04 17.85
N LEU A 61 9.18 -11.06 16.77
CA LEU A 61 9.52 -12.27 16.00
C LEU A 61 10.95 -12.77 16.30
N GLY A 62 11.57 -12.33 17.38
CA GLY A 62 12.92 -12.72 17.79
C GLY A 62 14.05 -12.01 17.04
N GLY A 63 13.74 -10.92 16.34
CA GLY A 63 14.71 -10.09 15.66
C GLY A 63 15.31 -8.99 16.53
N ARG A 64 16.20 -8.20 15.94
CA ARG A 64 16.84 -7.06 16.62
C ARG A 64 16.10 -5.74 16.40
N GLY A 65 15.09 -5.71 15.54
CA GLY A 65 14.47 -4.47 15.05
C GLY A 65 15.49 -3.56 14.34
N GLY A 66 15.25 -2.25 14.36
CA GLY A 66 16.17 -1.24 13.81
C GLY A 66 16.12 -1.10 12.29
N GLY A 67 15.05 -1.58 11.65
CA GLY A 67 14.72 -1.39 10.26
C GLY A 67 13.22 -1.54 10.07
N SER A 68 12.73 -1.40 8.84
CA SER A 68 11.32 -1.65 8.55
C SER A 68 11.04 -3.14 8.35
N ASN A 69 9.80 -3.49 8.02
CA ASN A 69 9.37 -4.86 7.77
C ASN A 69 8.24 -4.87 6.72
N PRO A 70 7.93 -6.04 6.10
CA PRO A 70 6.87 -6.12 5.10
C PRO A 70 5.50 -5.62 5.58
N GLU A 71 5.16 -5.82 6.86
CA GLU A 71 3.89 -5.38 7.44
C GLU A 71 3.77 -3.85 7.45
N GLN A 72 4.82 -3.14 7.88
CA GLN A 72 4.89 -1.67 7.82
C GLN A 72 4.85 -1.13 6.39
N LEU A 73 5.51 -1.81 5.45
CA LEU A 73 5.48 -1.40 4.04
C LEU A 73 4.08 -1.56 3.42
N LEU A 74 3.36 -2.63 3.79
CA LEU A 74 1.98 -2.82 3.38
C LEU A 74 1.06 -1.77 4.01
N ALA A 75 1.23 -1.50 5.31
CA ALA A 75 0.49 -0.45 6.02
C ALA A 75 0.68 0.93 5.37
N ALA A 76 1.93 1.32 5.10
CA ALA A 76 2.26 2.58 4.45
C ALA A 76 1.63 2.69 3.05
N SER A 77 1.67 1.60 2.29
CA SER A 77 1.09 1.57 0.95
C SER A 77 -0.43 1.68 0.97
N TYR A 78 -1.10 0.99 1.90
CA TYR A 78 -2.54 1.10 2.09
C TYR A 78 -2.93 2.51 2.54
N ALA A 79 -2.28 3.04 3.59
CA ALA A 79 -2.57 4.36 4.14
C ALA A 79 -2.44 5.45 3.07
N GLY A 80 -1.34 5.44 2.31
CA GLY A 80 -1.12 6.40 1.23
C GLY A 80 -2.18 6.32 0.12
N CYS A 81 -2.56 5.10 -0.27
CA CYS A 81 -3.58 4.89 -1.28
C CYS A 81 -4.98 5.34 -0.81
N PHE A 82 -5.37 4.97 0.41
CA PHE A 82 -6.68 5.30 0.98
C PHE A 82 -6.79 6.82 1.22
N HIS A 83 -5.75 7.45 1.75
CA HIS A 83 -5.69 8.90 1.91
C HIS A 83 -5.84 9.62 0.56
N GLY A 84 -5.05 9.21 -0.46
CA GLY A 84 -5.12 9.82 -1.79
C GLY A 84 -6.51 9.67 -2.44
N ALA A 85 -7.11 8.49 -2.34
CA ALA A 85 -8.47 8.24 -2.82
C ALA A 85 -9.51 9.08 -2.08
N MET A 86 -9.40 9.20 -0.76
CA MET A 86 -10.31 9.99 0.07
C MET A 86 -10.30 11.47 -0.31
N VAL A 87 -9.10 12.04 -0.50
CA VAL A 87 -8.94 13.44 -0.92
C VAL A 87 -9.61 13.67 -2.28
N LEU A 88 -9.48 12.74 -3.23
CA LEU A 88 -10.14 12.83 -4.53
C LEU A 88 -11.67 12.74 -4.43
N VAL A 89 -12.19 11.83 -3.60
CA VAL A 89 -13.64 11.68 -3.39
C VAL A 89 -14.21 12.93 -2.72
N ALA A 90 -13.53 13.47 -1.70
CA ALA A 90 -13.92 14.70 -1.04
C ALA A 90 -13.93 15.88 -2.02
N ALA A 91 -12.88 16.04 -2.82
CA ALA A 91 -12.80 17.10 -3.83
C ALA A 91 -13.93 17.01 -4.86
N ARG A 92 -14.26 15.80 -5.34
CA ARG A 92 -15.39 15.57 -6.25
C ARG A 92 -16.74 15.89 -5.61
N ALA A 93 -16.88 15.66 -4.31
CA ALA A 93 -18.08 15.99 -3.54
C ALA A 93 -18.14 17.47 -3.09
N GLY A 94 -17.13 18.28 -3.41
CA GLY A 94 -17.05 19.67 -2.95
C GLY A 94 -16.79 19.82 -1.45
N LEU A 95 -16.27 18.77 -0.80
CA LEU A 95 -15.94 18.76 0.63
C LEU A 95 -14.52 19.27 0.86
N LEU A 96 -14.36 20.14 1.85
CA LEU A 96 -13.06 20.60 2.32
C LEU A 96 -12.59 19.71 3.47
N LEU A 97 -11.37 19.20 3.37
CA LEU A 97 -10.72 18.41 4.43
C LEU A 97 -9.69 19.27 5.15
N HIS A 98 -9.70 19.22 6.48
CA HIS A 98 -8.76 19.96 7.32
C HIS A 98 -7.76 19.00 7.96
N ASN A 99 -6.57 18.90 7.36
CA ASN A 99 -5.48 18.02 7.81
C ASN A 99 -5.94 16.56 8.05
N PRO A 100 -6.55 15.91 7.05
CA PRO A 100 -6.96 14.52 7.18
C PRO A 100 -5.74 13.60 7.32
N SER A 101 -5.88 12.51 8.08
CA SER A 101 -4.87 11.46 8.14
C SER A 101 -5.49 10.07 8.11
N VAL A 102 -4.71 9.09 7.66
CA VAL A 102 -5.09 7.68 7.64
C VAL A 102 -3.99 6.89 8.31
N GLU A 103 -4.35 6.17 9.36
CA GLU A 103 -3.50 5.21 10.05
C GLU A 103 -3.91 3.80 9.62
N VAL A 104 -2.92 2.94 9.35
CA VAL A 104 -3.16 1.55 9.01
C VAL A 104 -2.27 0.68 9.86
N GLU A 105 -2.88 -0.28 10.53
CA GLU A 105 -2.19 -1.33 11.27
C GLU A 105 -2.27 -2.62 10.46
N VAL A 106 -1.13 -3.29 10.26
CA VAL A 106 -1.09 -4.60 9.61
C VAL A 106 -0.59 -5.63 10.62
N THR A 107 -1.42 -6.63 10.89
CA THR A 107 -1.11 -7.72 11.80
C THR A 107 -0.67 -8.95 11.02
N PHE A 108 0.47 -9.52 11.40
CA PHE A 108 0.93 -10.83 10.94
C PHE A 108 0.64 -11.88 12.01
N ALA A 109 -0.19 -12.87 11.66
CA ALA A 109 -0.70 -13.87 12.61
C ALA A 109 -0.64 -15.29 12.04
N ARG A 110 -0.89 -16.27 12.91
CA ARG A 110 -1.08 -17.67 12.50
C ARG A 110 -2.46 -17.86 11.89
N ASP A 111 -2.52 -18.54 10.76
CA ASP A 111 -3.80 -18.91 10.13
C ASP A 111 -4.28 -20.26 10.69
N PRO A 112 -5.47 -20.34 11.31
CA PRO A 112 -6.01 -21.62 11.78
C PRO A 112 -6.45 -22.55 10.64
N ALA A 113 -6.64 -22.06 9.42
CA ALA A 113 -7.08 -22.85 8.28
C ALA A 113 -6.02 -23.86 7.82
N ASP A 114 -4.75 -23.47 7.81
CA ASP A 114 -3.63 -24.31 7.37
C ASP A 114 -2.46 -24.37 8.38
N GLY A 115 -2.54 -23.63 9.49
CA GLY A 115 -1.48 -23.53 10.50
C GLY A 115 -0.32 -22.60 10.11
N LEU A 116 -0.36 -21.99 8.92
CA LEU A 116 0.67 -21.11 8.41
C LEU A 116 0.42 -19.68 8.88
N TYR A 117 0.25 -18.72 7.97
CA TYR A 117 0.22 -17.31 8.31
C TYR A 117 -0.82 -16.56 7.50
N LEU A 118 -1.44 -15.57 8.14
CA LEU A 118 -2.34 -14.62 7.51
C LEU A 118 -1.94 -13.18 7.85
N LEU A 119 -2.49 -12.24 7.09
CA LEU A 119 -2.44 -10.81 7.38
C LEU A 119 -3.86 -10.30 7.63
N SER A 120 -4.01 -9.39 8.59
CA SER A 120 -5.18 -8.53 8.72
C SER A 120 -4.76 -7.07 8.73
N ALA A 121 -5.68 -6.18 8.36
CA ALA A 121 -5.45 -4.74 8.37
C ALA A 121 -6.60 -4.01 9.08
N GLU A 122 -6.24 -3.07 9.96
CA GLU A 122 -7.16 -2.12 10.56
C GLU A 122 -6.85 -0.72 10.01
N ILE A 123 -7.88 0.03 9.64
CA ILE A 123 -7.74 1.34 8.98
C ILE A 123 -8.52 2.36 9.80
N VAL A 124 -7.81 3.36 10.33
CA VAL A 124 -8.39 4.46 11.10
C VAL A 124 -8.24 5.75 10.31
N VAL A 125 -9.35 6.44 10.09
CA VAL A 125 -9.39 7.69 9.32
C VAL A 125 -9.71 8.84 10.28
N HIS A 126 -8.83 9.83 10.34
CA HIS A 126 -9.03 11.03 11.14
C HIS A 126 -9.48 12.19 10.24
N LEU A 127 -10.65 12.74 10.54
CA LEU A 127 -11.27 13.86 9.82
C LEU A 127 -11.67 14.98 10.80
N PRO A 128 -10.71 15.79 11.28
CA PRO A 128 -10.98 16.83 12.26
C PRO A 128 -12.04 17.82 11.78
N GLY A 129 -13.03 18.11 12.64
CA GLY A 129 -14.07 19.11 12.39
C GLY A 129 -15.14 18.72 11.36
N MET A 130 -15.12 17.49 10.84
CA MET A 130 -16.16 16.99 9.93
C MET A 130 -17.32 16.37 10.71
N ASP A 131 -18.55 16.56 10.23
CA ASP A 131 -19.72 15.85 10.75
C ASP A 131 -19.56 14.33 10.62
N ALA A 132 -19.97 13.58 11.64
CA ALA A 132 -19.76 12.14 11.72
C ALA A 132 -20.50 11.36 10.61
N ASN A 133 -21.68 11.80 10.19
CA ASN A 133 -22.42 11.12 9.12
C ASN A 133 -21.76 11.38 7.76
N VAL A 134 -21.35 12.64 7.51
CA VAL A 134 -20.61 13.01 6.31
C VAL A 134 -19.28 12.27 6.23
N ALA A 135 -18.54 12.17 7.34
CA ALA A 135 -17.30 11.41 7.43
C ALA A 135 -17.51 9.92 7.12
N CYS A 136 -18.53 9.30 7.71
CA CYS A 136 -18.90 7.90 7.43
C CYS A 136 -19.20 7.68 5.94
N GLU A 137 -19.96 8.58 5.32
CA GLU A 137 -20.29 8.50 3.90
C GLU A 137 -19.04 8.65 3.01
N LEU A 138 -18.18 9.63 3.30
CA LEU A 138 -16.93 9.85 2.60
C LEU A 138 -16.03 8.61 2.66
N VAL A 139 -15.86 8.01 3.84
CA VAL A 139 -15.04 6.81 4.04
C VAL A 139 -15.62 5.61 3.28
N ARG A 140 -16.94 5.37 3.35
CA ARG A 140 -17.60 4.30 2.59
C ARG A 140 -17.44 4.46 1.08
N ASN A 141 -17.54 5.69 0.58
CA ASN A 141 -17.33 5.97 -0.84
C ASN A 141 -15.85 5.81 -1.23
N THR A 142 -14.93 6.17 -0.34
CA THR A 142 -13.48 5.96 -0.52
C THR A 142 -13.13 4.49 -0.62
N GLU A 143 -13.68 3.64 0.26
CA GLU A 143 -13.45 2.20 0.26
C GLU A 143 -13.82 1.54 -1.07
N ARG A 144 -14.90 2.01 -1.71
CA ARG A 144 -15.36 1.51 -3.02
C ARG A 144 -14.41 1.83 -4.17
N VAL A 145 -13.62 2.90 -4.05
CA VAL A 145 -12.73 3.38 -5.13
C VAL A 145 -11.26 3.05 -4.89
N CYS A 146 -10.82 2.96 -3.63
CA CYS A 146 -9.44 2.70 -3.26
C CYS A 146 -8.96 1.34 -3.79
N PRO A 147 -7.91 1.30 -4.64
CA PRO A 147 -7.35 0.05 -5.15
C PRO A 147 -6.94 -0.94 -4.07
N TYR A 148 -6.34 -0.48 -2.96
CA TYR A 148 -5.93 -1.36 -1.85
C TYR A 148 -7.14 -1.96 -1.15
N ALA A 149 -8.18 -1.17 -0.84
CA ALA A 149 -9.41 -1.71 -0.24
C ALA A 149 -10.06 -2.77 -1.15
N LYS A 150 -10.16 -2.49 -2.46
CA LYS A 150 -10.66 -3.47 -3.44
C LYS A 150 -9.81 -4.75 -3.49
N MET A 151 -8.49 -4.62 -3.42
CA MET A 151 -7.56 -5.75 -3.41
C MET A 151 -7.75 -6.63 -2.17
N PHE A 152 -7.91 -6.05 -0.98
CA PHE A 152 -8.14 -6.83 0.24
C PHE A 152 -9.47 -7.57 0.24
N HIS A 153 -10.50 -6.99 -0.38
CA HIS A 153 -11.83 -7.63 -0.49
C HIS A 153 -11.92 -8.73 -1.57
N ARG A 154 -11.14 -8.62 -2.65
CA ARG A 154 -11.33 -9.45 -3.85
C ARG A 154 -10.08 -10.20 -4.32
N GLY A 155 -8.93 -9.92 -3.72
CA GLY A 155 -7.63 -10.31 -4.24
C GLY A 155 -7.17 -9.47 -5.42
N ILE A 156 -6.04 -9.88 -6.02
CA ILE A 156 -5.42 -9.26 -7.20
C ILE A 156 -4.96 -10.35 -8.17
N SER A 157 -5.05 -10.08 -9.47
CA SER A 157 -4.43 -10.92 -10.48
C SER A 157 -2.91 -10.84 -10.35
N HIS A 158 -2.27 -12.00 -10.23
CA HIS A 158 -0.82 -12.09 -10.08
C HIS A 158 -0.28 -13.28 -10.85
N VAL A 159 0.95 -13.14 -11.34
CA VAL A 159 1.67 -14.19 -12.04
C VAL A 159 3.05 -14.32 -11.40
N VAL A 160 3.47 -15.55 -11.12
CA VAL A 160 4.79 -15.85 -10.58
C VAL A 160 5.67 -16.42 -11.68
N HIS A 161 6.77 -15.74 -11.98
CA HIS A 161 7.77 -16.19 -12.94
C HIS A 161 9.04 -16.64 -12.23
N VAL A 162 9.62 -17.75 -12.69
CA VAL A 162 10.94 -18.21 -12.24
C VAL A 162 11.97 -17.88 -13.32
N ARG A 163 13.10 -17.31 -12.91
CA ARG A 163 14.28 -17.10 -13.77
C ARG A 163 15.47 -17.83 -13.15
N VAL A 164 16.09 -18.72 -13.91
CA VAL A 164 17.31 -19.44 -13.52
C VAL A 164 18.43 -18.98 -14.45
N GLY A 165 19.46 -18.35 -13.90
CA GLY A 165 20.58 -17.78 -14.67
C GLY A 165 21.42 -16.80 -13.82
N PRO A 166 22.56 -16.32 -14.33
CA PRO A 166 23.42 -15.38 -13.60
C PRO A 166 22.65 -14.10 -13.24
N GLN A 167 22.88 -13.57 -12.03
CA GLN A 167 22.23 -12.35 -11.55
C GLN A 167 22.55 -11.18 -12.50
N GLY A 168 21.53 -10.57 -13.11
CA GLY A 168 21.69 -9.32 -13.88
C GLY A 168 21.21 -9.33 -15.34
N ALA A 169 20.63 -10.42 -15.85
CA ALA A 169 20.00 -10.39 -17.17
C ALA A 169 18.84 -9.36 -17.19
N PRO A 170 18.85 -8.37 -18.13
CA PRO A 170 17.79 -7.38 -18.22
C PRO A 170 16.43 -8.01 -18.56
N LEU A 171 15.36 -7.25 -18.26
CA LEU A 171 13.99 -7.56 -18.67
C LEU A 171 13.85 -7.56 -20.19
#